data_AF-H9WP71-F1
#
_entry.id   AF-H9WP71-F1
#
_cell.length_a   1.000
_cell.length_b   1.000
_cell.length_c   1.000
_cell.angle_alpha   90.00
_cell.angle_beta   90.00
_cell.angle_gamma   90.00
#
_symmetry.space_group_name_H-M   'P 1'
#
loop_
_entity.id
_entity.type
_entity.pdbx_description
1 polymer ?
#
loop_
_entity_poly.entity_id
_entity_poly.type
_entity_poly.pdbx_seq_one_letter_code
_entity_poly.pdbx_strand_id
1 'polypeptide(L)'
;VKFMTPATGLQGYWDPYPIDMEFRPPCMVLSTIGISKPGKIEGRSTQNCSTHLHQLHVCIPSSRQKTRLLYRMSLDFAPLLQHIPFIHILWRHFADKVLNEDLRLVIGQQDRMVRGSNVWNLPVSYDKLGIRYRIWRNAVEDGQQRLPFSES
;
A
#
# COMPACT_ATOMS: atom_id res chain seq x y z
N VAL A 1 -7.72 -1.11 -16.03
CA VAL A 1 -6.65 -1.24 -15.02
C VAL A 1 -6.81 -2.60 -14.35
N LYS A 2 -5.81 -3.47 -14.44
CA LYS A 2 -5.84 -4.82 -13.85
C LYS A 2 -4.84 -4.89 -12.71
N PHE A 3 -5.24 -5.51 -11.61
CA PHE A 3 -4.32 -5.85 -10.52
C PHE A 3 -3.85 -7.28 -10.71
N MET A 4 -2.53 -7.50 -10.69
CA MET A 4 -1.94 -8.82 -10.83
C MET A 4 -1.17 -9.18 -9.57
N THR A 5 -1.32 -10.43 -9.12
CA THR A 5 -0.59 -10.95 -7.96
C THR A 5 0.16 -12.22 -8.39
N PRO A 6 1.47 -12.34 -8.18
CA PRO A 6 2.19 -13.59 -8.42
C PRO A 6 1.66 -14.72 -7.52
N ALA A 7 1.74 -15.96 -8.01
CA ALA A 7 1.22 -17.13 -7.29
C ALA A 7 1.91 -17.35 -5.94
N THR A 8 3.18 -16.97 -5.83
CA THR A 8 4.00 -16.98 -4.61
C THR A 8 4.12 -15.57 -4.04
N GLY A 9 3.96 -15.39 -2.73
CA GLY A 9 4.16 -14.11 -2.02
C GLY A 9 2.95 -13.18 -1.84
N LEU A 10 3.14 -12.13 -1.03
CA LEU A 10 2.16 -11.09 -0.69
C LEU A 10 2.42 -9.78 -1.46
N GLN A 11 2.72 -9.92 -2.74
CA GLN A 11 3.01 -8.82 -3.66
C GLN A 11 1.92 -8.70 -4.73
N GLY A 12 1.84 -7.55 -5.38
CA GLY A 12 1.07 -7.36 -6.59
C GLY A 12 1.38 -6.03 -7.27
N TYR A 13 1.01 -5.93 -8.53
CA TYR A 13 1.28 -4.75 -9.35
C TYR A 13 0.06 -4.36 -10.19
N TRP A 14 0.04 -3.10 -10.61
CA TRP A 14 -0.96 -2.55 -11.50
C TRP A 14 -0.54 -2.64 -12.96
N ASP A 15 -1.46 -3.01 -13.85
CA ASP A 15 -1.23 -2.96 -15.31
C ASP A 15 -2.21 -1.96 -15.95
N PRO A 16 -1.73 -0.94 -16.69
CA PRO A 16 -0.34 -0.65 -17.12
C PRO A 16 0.41 0.38 -16.24
N TYR A 17 -0.05 0.63 -15.02
CA TYR A 17 0.57 1.63 -14.15
C TYR A 17 1.77 1.04 -13.41
N PRO A 18 2.95 1.68 -13.42
CA PRO A 18 4.13 1.19 -12.71
C PRO A 18 3.97 1.39 -11.19
N ILE A 19 3.04 0.66 -10.58
CA ILE A 19 2.77 0.70 -9.15
C ILE A 19 2.89 -0.74 -8.66
N ASP A 20 3.94 -0.98 -7.89
CA ASP A 20 4.12 -2.22 -7.15
C ASP A 20 3.67 -2.02 -5.71
N MET A 21 3.04 -3.03 -5.16
CA MET A 21 2.60 -3.09 -3.77
C MET A 21 2.98 -4.41 -3.14
N GLU A 22 3.45 -4.35 -1.90
CA GLU A 22 3.86 -5.50 -1.13
C GLU A 22 3.40 -5.37 0.32
N PHE A 23 2.82 -6.43 0.87
CA PHE A 23 2.64 -6.54 2.31
C PHE A 23 3.87 -7.21 2.95
N ARG A 24 4.43 -6.55 3.96
CA ARG A 24 5.51 -7.08 4.79
C ARG A 24 5.05 -7.24 6.24
N PRO A 25 5.44 -8.31 6.93
CA PRO A 25 5.15 -8.46 8.35
C PRO A 25 6.07 -7.60 9.24
N PRO A 26 5.57 -7.06 10.37
CA PRO A 26 4.17 -7.02 10.81
C PRO A 26 3.42 -5.77 10.29
N CYS A 27 2.23 -5.96 9.69
CA CYS A 27 1.28 -4.90 9.31
C CYS A 27 1.86 -3.71 8.50
N MET A 28 2.83 -3.98 7.62
CA MET A 28 3.43 -2.99 6.74
C MET A 28 2.97 -3.19 5.29
N VAL A 29 2.74 -2.07 4.60
CA VAL A 29 2.53 -2.02 3.16
C VAL A 29 3.61 -1.12 2.57
N LEU A 30 4.39 -1.70 1.66
CA LEU A 30 5.34 -0.99 0.82
C LEU A 30 4.68 -0.78 -0.54
N SER A 31 4.67 0.45 -1.03
CA SER A 31 4.32 0.74 -2.40
C SER A 31 5.44 1.51 -3.08
N THR A 32 5.76 1.09 -4.29
CA THR A 32 6.72 1.77 -5.16
C THR A 32 6.00 2.19 -6.43
N ILE A 33 5.97 3.49 -6.67
CA ILE A 33 5.35 4.09 -7.86
C ILE A 33 6.48 4.59 -8.75
N GLY A 34 6.65 3.97 -9.91
CA GLY A 34 7.50 4.48 -10.97
C GLY A 34 6.90 5.73 -11.60
N ILE A 35 7.71 6.77 -11.78
CA ILE A 35 7.31 8.00 -12.45
C ILE A 35 8.00 8.02 -13.81
N SER A 36 7.36 7.48 -14.85
CA SER A 36 7.75 7.81 -16.22
C SER A 36 7.22 9.21 -16.55
N LYS A 37 7.97 9.98 -17.36
CA LYS A 37 7.76 11.43 -17.64
C LYS A 37 6.30 11.91 -17.55
N PRO A 38 6.04 13.12 -17.01
CA PRO A 38 4.68 13.65 -16.88
C PRO A 38 3.95 13.60 -18.23
N GLY A 39 2.86 12.83 -18.28
CA GLY A 39 2.00 12.68 -19.45
C GLY A 39 2.28 11.48 -20.37
N LYS A 40 3.27 10.61 -20.10
CA LYS A 40 3.47 9.36 -20.88
C LYS A 40 3.62 8.14 -19.96
N ILE A 41 2.54 7.40 -19.80
CA ILE A 41 2.50 6.12 -19.06
C ILE A 41 2.98 5.01 -20.00
N GLU A 42 4.28 4.98 -20.29
CA GLU A 42 4.93 3.86 -20.96
C GLU A 42 5.87 3.17 -19.97
N GLY A 43 5.51 1.97 -19.53
CA GLY A 43 6.34 1.17 -18.62
C GLY A 43 5.58 -0.03 -18.06
N ARG A 44 5.98 -1.25 -18.45
CA ARG A 44 5.37 -2.52 -18.00
C ARG A 44 5.72 -2.93 -16.56
N SER A 45 6.66 -2.23 -15.90
CA SER A 45 7.19 -2.57 -14.58
C SER A 45 7.85 -1.35 -13.93
N THR A 46 7.77 -1.23 -12.60
CA THR A 46 8.50 -0.19 -11.83
C THR A 46 10.00 -0.22 -12.10
N GLN A 47 10.58 -1.40 -12.31
CA GLN A 47 12.02 -1.61 -12.55
C GLN A 47 12.53 -0.88 -13.80
N ASN A 48 11.63 -0.53 -14.73
CA ASN A 48 11.96 0.18 -15.96
C ASN A 48 11.87 1.71 -15.80
N CYS A 49 11.46 2.21 -14.63
CA CYS A 49 11.42 3.63 -14.33
C CYS A 49 12.76 4.07 -13.71
N SER A 50 13.24 5.26 -14.07
CA SER A 50 14.47 5.82 -13.48
C SER A 50 14.21 6.62 -12.20
N THR A 51 12.95 6.93 -11.93
CA THR A 51 12.51 7.79 -10.84
C THR A 51 11.31 7.15 -10.15
N HIS A 52 11.33 7.07 -8.83
CA HIS A 52 10.34 6.40 -8.02
C HIS A 52 9.88 7.26 -6.85
N LEU A 53 8.60 7.08 -6.54
CA LEU A 53 7.99 7.47 -5.28
C LEU A 53 7.78 6.22 -4.44
N HIS A 54 8.47 6.16 -3.30
CA HIS A 54 8.31 5.10 -2.31
C HIS A 54 7.35 5.55 -1.21
N GLN A 55 6.35 4.72 -0.94
CA GLN A 55 5.37 4.91 0.11
C GLN A 55 5.44 3.72 1.08
N LEU A 56 5.47 4.03 2.37
CA LEU A 56 5.41 3.04 3.45
C LEU A 56 4.24 3.39 4.37
N HIS A 57 3.32 2.44 4.51
CA HIS A 57 2.22 2.51 5.45
C HIS A 57 2.41 1.43 6.51
N VAL A 58 2.42 1.80 7.78
CA VAL A 58 2.48 0.85 8.90
C VAL A 58 1.26 1.05 9.80
N CYS A 59 0.48 -0.01 9.96
CA CYS A 59 -0.70 -0.01 10.81
C CYS A 59 -0.38 -0.70 12.13
N ILE A 60 -0.29 0.07 13.22
CA ILE A 60 0.03 -0.45 14.55
C ILE A 60 -1.24 -0.44 15.41
N PRO A 61 -1.65 -1.58 16.00
CA PRO A 61 -2.79 -1.60 16.90
C PRO A 61 -2.49 -0.73 18.14
N SER A 62 -3.39 0.20 18.45
CA SER A 62 -3.27 1.06 19.64
C SER A 62 -4.22 0.63 20.75
N SER A 63 -5.47 0.29 20.41
CA SER A 63 -6.47 -0.28 21.32
C SER A 63 -7.53 -0.99 20.50
N ARG A 64 -8.54 -1.59 21.15
CA ARG A 64 -9.71 -2.13 20.43
C ARG A 64 -10.31 -1.05 19.53
N GLN A 65 -10.51 -1.39 18.26
CA GLN A 65 -11.03 -0.50 17.20
C GLN A 65 -10.20 0.77 16.93
N LYS A 66 -8.97 0.86 17.43
CA LYS A 66 -8.06 1.99 17.16
C LYS A 66 -6.72 1.49 16.61
N THR A 67 -6.30 2.08 15.51
CA THR A 67 -5.00 1.84 14.90
C THR A 67 -4.23 3.16 14.83
N ARG A 68 -2.91 3.09 14.95
CA ARG A 68 -2.00 4.17 14.63
C ARG A 68 -1.43 3.90 13.25
N LEU A 69 -1.65 4.83 12.33
CA LEU A 69 -1.11 4.78 10.99
C LEU A 69 0.19 5.60 10.95
N LEU A 70 1.31 4.94 10.65
CA LEU A 70 2.56 5.61 10.29
C LEU A 70 2.62 5.67 8.77
N TYR A 71 2.77 6.88 8.24
CA TYR A 71 2.89 7.14 6.83
C TYR A 71 4.24 7.76 6.52
N ARG A 72 4.96 7.20 5.55
CA ARG A 72 6.21 7.78 5.03
C ARG A 72 6.14 7.81 3.52
N MET A 73 6.42 8.98 2.96
CA MET A 73 6.60 9.20 1.53
C MET A 73 8.05 9.63 1.29
N SER A 74 8.73 9.03 0.33
CA SER A 74 10.11 9.39 -0.05
C SER A 74 10.30 9.28 -1.56
N LEU A 75 11.10 10.19 -2.12
CA LEU A 75 11.39 10.27 -3.55
C LEU A 75 12.89 10.04 -3.77
N ASP A 76 13.24 9.31 -4.82
CA ASP A 76 14.64 9.08 -5.20
C ASP A 76 15.19 10.12 -6.19
N PHE A 77 14.33 10.93 -6.80
CA PHE A 77 14.66 11.76 -7.96
C PHE A 77 14.66 13.27 -7.68
N ALA A 78 15.01 13.71 -6.48
CA ALA A 78 15.04 15.14 -6.19
C ALA A 78 15.90 15.51 -4.97
N PRO A 79 17.15 15.04 -4.85
CA PRO A 79 17.96 15.27 -3.65
C PRO A 79 18.27 16.75 -3.40
N LEU A 80 18.16 17.60 -4.43
CA LEU A 80 18.37 19.05 -4.27
C LEU A 80 17.14 19.76 -3.70
N LEU A 81 15.92 19.24 -3.92
CA LEU A 81 14.69 19.87 -3.44
C LEU A 81 14.64 19.95 -1.91
N GLN A 82 15.30 19.04 -1.18
CA GLN A 82 15.35 19.08 0.28
C GLN A 82 16.06 20.33 0.84
N HIS A 83 16.89 20.99 0.04
CA HIS A 83 17.66 22.18 0.44
C HIS A 83 16.91 23.49 0.18
N ILE A 84 15.75 23.43 -0.48
CA ILE A 84 14.94 24.62 -0.74
C ILE A 84 14.24 25.04 0.56
N PRO A 85 14.39 26.31 1.01
CA PRO A 85 13.74 26.77 2.23
C PRO A 85 12.22 26.63 2.12
N PHE A 86 11.56 26.25 3.21
CA PHE A 86 10.11 26.04 3.32
C PHE A 86 9.50 24.91 2.47
N ILE A 87 10.31 24.13 1.74
CA ILE A 87 9.79 23.01 0.92
C ILE A 87 9.05 21.95 1.76
N HIS A 88 9.43 21.79 3.03
CA HIS A 88 8.79 20.87 3.96
C HIS A 88 7.31 21.17 4.19
N ILE A 89 6.88 22.44 4.04
CA ILE A 89 5.48 22.84 4.15
C ILE A 89 4.69 22.30 2.96
N LEU A 90 5.24 22.44 1.75
CA LEU A 90 4.64 21.91 0.53
C LEU A 90 4.57 20.38 0.57
N TRP A 91 5.64 19.71 1.00
CA TRP A 91 5.66 18.25 1.17
C TRP A 91 4.65 17.77 2.20
N ARG A 92 4.54 18.45 3.34
CA ARG A 92 3.52 18.13 4.36
C ARG A 92 2.12 18.29 3.78
N HIS A 93 1.85 19.36 3.03
CA HIS A 93 0.55 19.55 2.40
C HIS A 93 0.19 18.44 1.41
N PHE A 94 1.12 18.04 0.54
CA PHE A 94 0.90 16.92 -0.38
C PHE A 94 0.70 15.60 0.35
N ALA A 95 1.52 15.32 1.37
CA ALA A 95 1.38 14.13 2.20
C ALA A 95 0.02 14.10 2.92
N ASP A 96 -0.41 15.21 3.51
CA ASP A 96 -1.71 15.33 4.18
C ASP A 96 -2.87 15.11 3.20
N LYS A 97 -2.79 15.65 1.98
CA LYS A 97 -3.84 15.46 0.97
C LYS A 97 -4.01 13.98 0.61
N VAL A 98 -2.92 13.32 0.23
CA VAL A 98 -2.93 11.90 -0.15
C VAL A 98 -3.36 11.03 1.02
N LEU A 99 -2.80 11.28 2.21
CA LEU A 99 -3.13 10.52 3.41
C LEU A 99 -4.61 10.67 3.80
N ASN A 100 -5.20 11.87 3.68
CA ASN A 100 -6.61 12.09 4.01
C ASN A 100 -7.56 11.41 3.02
N GLU A 101 -7.20 11.31 1.74
CA GLU A 101 -7.97 10.57 0.74
C GLU A 101 -8.05 9.08 1.12
N ASP A 102 -6.91 8.46 1.43
CA ASP A 102 -6.85 7.06 1.86
C ASP A 102 -7.54 6.84 3.21
N LEU A 103 -7.33 7.75 4.17
CA LEU A 103 -7.92 7.66 5.51
C LEU A 103 -9.45 7.69 5.46
N ARG A 104 -10.04 8.49 4.56
CA ARG A 104 -11.49 8.54 4.37
C ARG A 104 -12.06 7.18 3.95
N LEU A 105 -11.36 6.46 3.08
CA LEU A 105 -11.76 5.10 2.66
C LEU A 105 -11.70 4.12 3.83
N VAL A 106 -10.60 4.15 4.59
CA VAL A 106 -10.39 3.25 5.75
C VAL A 106 -11.41 3.51 6.85
N ILE A 107 -11.72 4.77 7.16
CA ILE A 107 -12.75 5.13 8.14
C ILE A 107 -14.12 4.61 7.70
N GLY A 108 -14.46 4.76 6.41
CA GLY A 108 -15.71 4.24 5.86
C GLY A 108 -15.80 2.72 5.95
N GLN A 109 -14.70 2.00 5.73
CA GLN A 109 -14.65 0.54 5.92
C GLN A 109 -14.82 0.16 7.39
N GLN A 110 -14.14 0.85 8.31
CA GLN A 110 -14.27 0.63 9.75
C GLN A 110 -15.71 0.81 10.24
N ASP A 111 -16.37 1.90 9.84
CA ASP A 111 -17.77 2.18 10.20
C ASP A 111 -18.73 1.06 9.71
N ARG A 112 -18.53 0.57 8.48
CA ARG A 112 -19.29 -0.58 7.94
C ARG A 112 -19.05 -1.86 8.75
N MET A 113 -17.81 -2.14 9.12
CA MET A 113 -17.46 -3.30 9.93
C MET A 113 -18.09 -3.24 11.33
N VAL A 114 -18.10 -2.07 11.97
CA VAL A 114 -18.74 -1.86 13.28
C VAL A 114 -20.25 -2.12 13.19
N ARG A 115 -20.89 -1.76 12.08
CA ARG A 115 -22.30 -2.06 11.79
C ARG A 115 -22.58 -3.52 11.38
N GLY A 116 -21.58 -4.41 11.43
CA GLY A 116 -21.73 -5.83 11.10
C GLY A 116 -21.67 -6.15 9.61
N SER A 117 -21.28 -5.21 8.74
CA SER A 117 -21.12 -5.49 7.32
C SER A 117 -19.82 -6.25 7.04
N ASN A 118 -19.88 -7.28 6.19
CA ASN A 118 -18.68 -7.94 5.69
C ASN A 118 -18.11 -7.15 4.49
N VAL A 119 -17.10 -6.32 4.75
CA VAL A 119 -16.42 -5.49 3.73
C VAL A 119 -15.77 -6.33 2.61
N TRP A 120 -15.51 -7.61 2.85
CA TRP A 120 -14.81 -8.50 1.92
C TRP A 120 -15.75 -9.45 1.15
N ASN A 121 -17.06 -9.25 1.23
CA ASN A 121 -18.04 -10.15 0.62
C ASN A 121 -18.01 -10.11 -0.92
N LEU A 122 -17.70 -8.95 -1.50
CA LEU A 122 -17.62 -8.73 -2.96
C LEU A 122 -16.32 -7.98 -3.29
N PRO A 123 -15.15 -8.66 -3.20
CA PRO A 123 -13.88 -8.01 -3.42
C PRO A 123 -13.71 -7.63 -4.89
N VAL A 124 -13.30 -6.40 -5.15
CA VAL A 124 -12.87 -5.99 -6.48
C VAL A 124 -11.45 -6.51 -6.75
N SER A 125 -10.98 -6.40 -7.98
CA SER A 125 -9.62 -6.82 -8.37
C SER A 125 -8.52 -6.21 -7.48
N TYR A 126 -8.73 -4.99 -6.99
CA TYR A 126 -7.86 -4.26 -6.06
C TYR A 126 -7.72 -4.96 -4.69
N ASP A 127 -8.78 -5.62 -4.24
CA ASP A 127 -8.87 -6.23 -2.89
C ASP A 127 -8.17 -7.59 -2.80
N LYS A 128 -7.78 -8.17 -3.95
CA LYS A 128 -7.16 -9.50 -4.01
C LYS A 128 -5.91 -9.59 -3.14
N LEU A 129 -5.08 -8.54 -3.10
CA LEU A 129 -3.90 -8.53 -2.24
C LEU A 129 -4.26 -8.52 -0.76
N GLY A 130 -5.23 -7.68 -0.38
CA GLY A 130 -5.73 -7.59 0.99
C GLY A 130 -6.33 -8.91 1.49
N ILE A 131 -7.04 -9.63 0.62
CA ILE A 131 -7.56 -10.97 0.94
C ILE A 131 -6.43 -11.96 1.20
N ARG A 132 -5.42 -12.01 0.31
CA ARG A 132 -4.26 -12.91 0.49
C ARG A 132 -3.51 -12.60 1.78
N TYR A 133 -3.28 -11.32 2.06
CA TYR A 133 -2.68 -10.87 3.31
C TYR A 133 -3.49 -11.34 4.53
N ARG A 134 -4.82 -11.21 4.49
CA ARG A 134 -5.69 -11.64 5.59
C ARG A 134 -5.66 -13.15 5.82
N ILE A 135 -5.72 -13.95 4.75
CA ILE A 135 -5.62 -15.41 4.82
C ILE A 135 -4.28 -15.80 5.46
N TRP A 136 -3.18 -15.19 5.01
CA TRP A 136 -1.86 -15.39 5.59
C TRP A 136 -1.80 -14.97 7.06
N ARG A 137 -2.33 -13.80 7.40
CA ARG A 137 -2.28 -13.28 8.78
C ARG A 137 -3.05 -14.18 9.75
N ASN A 138 -4.23 -14.65 9.36
CA ASN A 138 -5.01 -15.58 10.15
C ASN A 138 -4.24 -16.90 10.38
N ALA A 139 -3.62 -17.46 9.34
CA ALA A 139 -2.82 -18.68 9.47
C ALA A 139 -1.62 -18.51 10.43
N VAL A 140 -1.00 -17.32 10.45
CA VAL A 140 0.06 -16.97 11.41
C VAL A 140 -0.49 -16.88 12.84
N GLU A 141 -1.65 -16.25 13.02
CA GLU A 141 -2.30 -16.15 14.35
C GLU A 141 -2.76 -17.51 14.89
N ASP A 142 -3.22 -18.40 14.00
CA ASP A 142 -3.59 -19.78 14.33
C ASP A 142 -2.38 -20.69 14.58
N GLY A 143 -1.15 -20.21 14.34
CA GLY A 143 0.08 -20.99 14.54
C GLY A 143 0.26 -22.15 13.57
N GLN A 144 -0.24 -22.03 12.33
CA GLN A 144 -0.15 -23.10 11.34
C GLN A 144 1.31 -23.38 10.94
N GLN A 145 1.69 -24.66 10.87
CA GLN A 145 3.06 -25.09 10.51
C GLN A 145 3.44 -24.72 9.07
N ARG A 146 2.47 -24.71 8.15
CA ARG A 146 2.67 -24.32 6.75
C ARG A 146 1.85 -23.07 6.46
N LEU A 147 2.54 -21.96 6.25
CA LEU A 147 1.89 -20.69 5.94
C LEU A 147 1.44 -20.66 4.47
N PRO A 148 0.25 -20.12 4.18
CA PRO A 148 -0.20 -19.95 2.80
C PRO A 148 0.70 -18.93 2.08
N PHE A 149 0.96 -19.16 0.80
CA PHE A 149 1.79 -18.29 -0.05
C PHE A 149 3.27 -18.14 0.37
N SER A 150 3.76 -18.94 1.33
CA SER A 150 5.19 -19.08 1.54
C SER A 150 5.83 -19.76 0.33
N GLU A 151 7.02 -19.32 -0.06
CA GLU A 151 7.82 -20.07 -1.03
C GLU A 151 8.07 -21.48 -0.49
N SER A 152 8.02 -22.46 -1.39
CA SER A 152 8.27 -23.87 -1.07
C SER A 152 9.76 -24.14 -1.03
#